data_AF-I0H2G5-F1
#
_entry.id   AF-I0H2G5-F1
#
_cell.length_a   1.000
_cell.length_b   1.000
_cell.length_c   1.000
_cell.angle_alpha   90.00
_cell.angle_beta   90.00
_cell.angle_gamma   90.00
#
_symmetry.space_group_name_H-M   'P 1'
#
loop_
_entity.id
_entity.type
_entity.pdbx_description
1 polymer ?
#
loop_
_entity_poly.entity_id
_entity_poly.type
_entity_poly.pdbx_seq_one_letter_code
_entity_poly.pdbx_strand_id
1 'polypeptide(L)'
;MQTVEAFAETHTSMGRTDEPDRTNVNRTADLSSPLMALAALIVSILALVVAGVTARYNKQNADAADKSSLAADRSADAAKESAEHAKSSAESAAAVARTEAEREHRDLRPTEPDITASLTTATNPRGGHEDRFLEFVLPRTYRISGDAITGGSRSPLSFSPVAEGGKTIKVQLDKSVGPRVDAVHIRFWPPVPGDPGERWHCPCDRDATEGGDPHWSWYIEVPEPHEVWVFRA
;
A
#
# COMPACT_ATOMS: atom_id res chain seq x y z
N MET A 1 14.85 11.85 -4.84
CA MET A 1 16.00 12.63 -5.33
C MET A 1 16.20 13.76 -4.35
N GLN A 2 16.90 13.48 -3.24
CA GLN A 2 16.99 14.38 -2.09
C GLN A 2 18.46 14.72 -1.82
N THR A 3 18.62 16.01 -1.55
CA THR A 3 19.77 16.80 -1.17
C THR A 3 20.60 16.17 -0.05
N VAL A 4 21.90 16.06 -0.30
CA VAL A 4 22.92 15.74 0.71
C VAL A 4 23.48 17.07 1.20
N GLU A 5 23.16 17.46 2.44
CA GLU A 5 23.77 18.61 3.09
C GLU A 5 25.11 18.22 3.73
N ALA A 6 26.08 19.10 3.51
CA ALA A 6 27.46 18.98 3.94
C ALA A 6 27.58 19.17 5.46
N PHE A 7 28.30 18.27 6.13
CA PHE A 7 28.66 18.41 7.54
C PHE A 7 30.12 18.86 7.65
N ALA A 8 30.31 19.92 8.42
CA ALA A 8 31.56 20.64 8.59
C ALA A 8 32.60 19.85 9.41
N GLU A 9 33.81 19.72 8.87
CA GLU A 9 34.99 19.24 9.56
C GLU A 9 35.48 20.29 10.55
N THR A 10 35.64 19.92 11.83
CA THR A 10 36.36 20.75 12.81
C THR A 10 37.65 20.06 13.22
N HIS A 11 38.76 20.57 12.69
CA HIS A 11 40.12 20.18 13.03
C HIS A 11 40.41 20.43 14.52
N THR A 12 40.69 19.36 15.28
CA THR A 12 41.34 19.47 16.59
C THR A 12 42.82 19.17 16.41
N SER A 13 43.61 20.24 16.44
CA SER A 13 45.08 20.26 16.35
C SER A 13 45.72 19.52 17.53
N MET A 14 46.48 18.46 17.25
CA MET A 14 47.40 17.82 18.20
C MET A 14 48.62 18.72 18.42
N GLY A 15 48.61 19.46 19.53
CA GLY A 15 49.74 20.23 20.02
C GLY A 15 50.80 19.34 20.67
N ARG A 16 51.90 19.18 19.95
CA ARG A 16 53.26 18.77 20.33
C ARG A 16 53.61 18.97 21.82
N THR A 17 54.03 17.90 22.48
CA THR A 17 54.70 17.93 23.79
C THR A 17 56.17 18.31 23.58
N ASP A 18 56.50 19.59 23.69
CA ASP A 18 57.88 20.04 23.80
C ASP A 18 58.30 20.02 25.28
N GLU A 19 59.37 19.27 25.52
CA GLU A 19 60.07 19.05 26.78
C GLU A 19 60.97 20.27 27.08
N PRO A 20 60.75 21.02 28.18
CA PRO A 20 61.69 22.06 28.57
C PRO A 20 62.75 21.50 29.53
N ASP A 21 63.92 21.38 28.93
CA ASP A 21 65.25 21.66 29.46
C ASP A 21 65.40 21.87 30.98
N ARG A 22 66.13 20.94 31.57
CA ARG A 22 66.71 21.04 32.91
C ARG A 22 67.90 21.98 32.84
N THR A 23 67.80 23.18 33.40
CA THR A 23 68.89 23.82 34.18
C THR A 23 68.53 25.26 34.55
N ASN A 24 68.11 25.48 35.79
CA ASN A 24 68.65 26.61 36.55
C ASN A 24 68.37 26.43 38.05
N VAL A 25 69.36 25.89 38.74
CA VAL A 25 69.44 25.85 40.20
C VAL A 25 69.84 27.25 40.65
N ASN A 26 68.86 28.14 40.83
CA ASN A 26 69.09 29.39 41.53
C ASN A 26 69.08 29.13 43.04
N ARG A 27 70.29 29.11 43.61
CA ARG A 27 70.54 29.48 45.01
C ARG A 27 70.06 30.92 45.21
N THR A 28 69.21 31.12 46.21
CA THR A 28 68.97 32.29 47.07
C THR A 28 67.51 32.21 47.53
N ALA A 29 67.11 32.42 48.77
CA ALA A 29 67.80 32.93 49.94
C ALA A 29 67.20 32.25 51.18
N ASP A 30 68.08 31.99 52.14
CA ASP A 30 67.75 31.71 53.52
C ASP A 30 67.27 33.03 54.15
N LEU A 31 65.98 33.35 53.97
CA LEU A 31 65.30 34.47 54.60
C LEU A 31 63.93 34.00 55.10
N SER A 32 63.85 33.75 56.42
CA SER A 32 62.66 33.57 57.25
C SER A 32 61.87 32.24 57.15
N SER A 33 62.36 31.22 57.86
CA SER A 33 61.71 29.92 58.10
C SER A 33 60.22 29.94 58.56
N PRO A 34 59.69 30.96 59.28
CA PRO A 34 58.27 30.97 59.63
C PRO A 34 57.34 31.50 58.52
N LEU A 35 57.81 32.38 57.62
CA LEU A 35 56.94 33.00 56.60
C LEU A 35 56.63 32.06 55.43
N MET A 36 57.58 31.22 55.03
CA MET A 36 57.36 30.19 54.01
C MET A 36 56.42 29.08 54.51
N ALA A 37 56.54 28.69 55.78
CA ALA A 37 55.63 27.74 56.40
C ALA A 37 54.18 28.28 56.45
N LEU A 38 54.02 29.57 56.73
CA LEU A 38 52.71 30.25 56.70
C LEU A 38 52.12 30.27 55.29
N ALA A 39 52.92 30.61 54.27
CA ALA A 39 52.47 30.63 52.88
C ALA A 39 52.04 29.23 52.39
N ALA A 40 52.81 28.18 52.70
CA ALA A 40 52.46 26.81 52.37
C ALA A 40 51.14 26.36 53.03
N LEU A 41 50.91 26.77 54.28
CA LEU A 41 49.66 26.48 55.00
C LEU A 41 48.46 27.19 54.37
N ILE A 42 48.61 28.45 53.96
CA ILE A 42 47.56 29.20 53.24
C ILE A 42 47.22 28.51 51.90
N VAL A 43 48.23 28.11 51.13
CA VAL A 43 48.04 27.38 49.86
C VAL A 43 47.33 26.03 50.10
N SER A 44 47.71 25.30 51.15
CA SER A 44 47.05 24.04 51.51
C SER A 44 45.58 24.23 51.88
N ILE A 45 45.25 25.29 52.62
CA ILE A 45 43.85 25.60 53.00
C ILE A 45 43.04 25.97 51.74
N LEU A 46 43.60 26.82 50.87
CA LEU A 46 42.95 27.19 49.61
C LEU A 46 42.73 25.97 48.71
N ALA A 47 43.70 25.07 48.61
CA ALA A 47 43.56 23.81 47.87
C ALA A 47 42.43 22.94 48.43
N LEU A 48 42.28 22.89 49.76
CA LEU A 48 41.23 22.11 50.43
C LEU A 48 39.84 22.73 50.21
N VAL A 49 39.73 24.05 50.19
CA VAL A 49 38.50 24.77 49.83
C VAL A 49 38.12 24.50 48.37
N VAL A 50 39.09 24.61 47.44
CA VAL A 50 38.85 24.30 46.02
C VAL A 50 38.41 22.86 45.87
N ALA A 51 39.11 21.89 46.47
CA ALA A 51 38.74 20.48 46.42
C ALA A 51 37.32 20.21 46.96
N GLY A 52 36.93 20.87 48.06
CA GLY A 52 35.58 20.78 48.62
C GLY A 52 34.50 21.34 47.67
N VAL A 53 34.77 22.48 47.02
CA VAL A 53 33.90 23.06 46.01
C VAL A 53 33.79 22.14 44.79
N THR A 54 34.91 21.62 44.28
CA THR A 54 34.93 20.68 43.16
C THR A 54 34.17 19.39 43.48
N ALA A 55 34.33 18.84 44.69
CA ALA A 55 33.58 17.66 45.12
C ALA A 55 32.07 17.90 45.15
N ARG A 56 31.63 19.10 45.56
CA ARG A 56 30.21 19.48 45.55
C ARG A 56 29.66 19.61 44.13
N TYR A 57 30.41 20.22 43.22
CA TYR A 57 30.03 20.29 41.80
C TYR A 57 29.99 18.90 41.14
N ASN A 58 30.98 18.05 41.42
CA ASN A 58 31.00 16.68 40.91
C ASN A 58 29.80 15.85 41.40
N LYS A 59 29.41 16.01 42.67
CA LYS A 59 28.20 15.34 43.20
C LYS A 59 26.92 15.83 42.52
N GLN A 60 26.77 17.14 42.32
CA GLN A 60 25.62 17.70 41.60
C GLN A 60 25.57 17.23 40.14
N ASN A 61 26.73 17.13 39.48
CA ASN A 61 26.83 16.62 38.12
C ASN A 61 26.49 15.12 38.05
N ALA A 62 26.92 14.32 39.03
CA ALA A 62 26.56 12.91 39.12
C ALA A 62 25.05 12.72 39.32
N ASP A 63 24.44 13.44 40.27
CA ASP A 63 22.99 13.40 40.50
C ASP A 63 22.19 13.86 39.27
N ALA A 64 22.70 14.84 38.51
CA ALA A 64 22.10 15.30 37.27
C ALA A 64 22.26 14.28 36.13
N ALA A 65 23.41 13.60 36.05
CA ALA A 65 23.66 12.52 35.09
C ALA A 65 22.73 11.32 35.36
N ASP A 66 22.56 10.92 36.61
CA ASP A 66 21.66 9.82 37.00
C ASP A 66 20.21 10.15 36.61
N LYS A 67 19.73 11.36 36.91
CA LYS A 67 18.39 11.81 36.50
C LYS A 67 18.22 11.86 34.99
N SER A 68 19.27 12.25 34.27
CA SER A 68 19.25 12.30 32.80
C SER A 68 19.22 10.91 32.19
N SER A 69 19.96 9.94 32.74
CA SER A 69 19.93 8.54 32.29
C SER A 69 18.55 7.93 32.46
N LEU A 70 17.91 8.13 33.62
CA LEU A 70 16.58 7.61 33.89
C LEU A 70 15.49 8.27 33.04
N ALA A 71 15.64 9.56 32.73
CA ALA A 71 14.77 10.25 31.77
C ALA A 71 14.97 9.75 30.34
N ALA A 72 16.22 9.47 29.94
CA ALA A 72 16.55 8.91 28.64
C ALA A 72 15.98 7.50 28.48
N ASP A 73 16.12 6.64 29.49
CA ASP A 73 15.56 5.28 29.50
C ASP A 73 14.04 5.30 29.34
N ARG A 74 13.34 6.13 30.13
CA ARG A 74 11.89 6.31 29.99
C ARG A 74 11.48 6.82 28.61
N SER A 75 12.29 7.69 28.02
CA SER A 75 12.02 8.23 26.69
C SER A 75 12.24 7.15 25.62
N ALA A 76 13.25 6.31 25.78
CA ALA A 76 13.50 5.17 24.92
C ALA A 76 12.37 4.13 25.00
N ASP A 77 11.88 3.83 26.20
CA ASP A 77 10.74 2.94 26.41
C ASP A 77 9.46 3.50 25.76
N ALA A 78 9.16 4.78 25.98
CA ALA A 78 8.01 5.45 25.36
C ALA A 78 8.11 5.50 23.83
N ALA A 79 9.31 5.73 23.28
CA ALA A 79 9.55 5.69 21.84
C ALA A 79 9.35 4.29 21.27
N LYS A 80 9.80 3.26 21.97
CA LYS A 80 9.59 1.85 21.59
C LYS A 80 8.10 1.50 21.59
N GLU A 81 7.39 1.85 22.65
CA GLU A 81 5.94 1.62 22.74
C GLU A 81 5.20 2.36 21.62
N SER A 82 5.58 3.61 21.35
CA SER A 82 5.01 4.39 20.24
C SER A 82 5.27 3.74 18.87
N ALA A 83 6.45 3.17 18.65
CA ALA A 83 6.77 2.45 17.43
C ALA A 83 5.94 1.16 17.27
N GLU A 84 5.71 0.43 18.36
CA GLU A 84 4.87 -0.76 18.38
C GLU A 84 3.39 -0.42 18.07
N HIS A 85 2.85 0.63 18.70
CA HIS A 85 1.50 1.12 18.40
C HIS A 85 1.37 1.63 16.96
N ALA A 86 2.38 2.31 16.43
CA ALA A 86 2.40 2.76 15.04
C ALA A 86 2.41 1.58 14.06
N LYS A 87 3.19 0.54 14.34
CA LYS A 87 3.19 -0.70 13.55
C LYS A 87 1.83 -1.39 13.56
N SER A 88 1.24 -1.59 14.75
CA SER A 88 -0.09 -2.20 14.91
C SER A 88 -1.19 -1.39 14.20
N SER A 89 -1.10 -0.06 14.28
CA SER A 89 -2.02 0.85 13.59
C SER A 89 -1.89 0.75 12.07
N ALA A 90 -0.67 0.68 11.55
CA ALA A 90 -0.42 0.50 10.12
C ALA A 90 -0.94 -0.85 9.60
N GLU A 91 -0.75 -1.92 10.35
CA GLU A 91 -1.29 -3.26 10.03
C GLU A 91 -2.82 -3.26 10.00
N SER A 92 -3.45 -2.62 10.99
CA SER A 92 -4.92 -2.48 11.07
C SER A 92 -5.47 -1.64 9.91
N ALA A 93 -4.83 -0.51 9.58
CA ALA A 93 -5.20 0.32 8.45
C ALA A 93 -5.07 -0.43 7.12
N ALA A 94 -4.00 -1.23 6.95
CA ALA A 94 -3.83 -2.07 5.77
C ALA A 94 -4.92 -3.16 5.66
N ALA A 95 -5.35 -3.74 6.78
CA ALA A 95 -6.44 -4.72 6.79
C ALA A 95 -7.79 -4.10 6.41
N VAL A 96 -8.09 -2.90 6.92
CA VAL A 96 -9.29 -2.14 6.54
C VAL A 96 -9.25 -1.76 5.07
N ALA A 97 -8.13 -1.23 4.58
CA ALA A 97 -7.96 -0.86 3.17
C ALA A 97 -8.21 -2.04 2.23
N ARG A 98 -7.69 -3.23 2.55
CA ARG A 98 -7.97 -4.46 1.78
C ARG A 98 -9.45 -4.85 1.81
N THR A 99 -10.11 -4.70 2.96
CA THR A 99 -11.52 -5.05 3.11
C THR A 99 -12.42 -4.11 2.30
N GLU A 100 -12.13 -2.83 2.32
CA GLU A 100 -12.85 -1.84 1.51
C GLU A 100 -12.59 -2.03 0.01
N ALA A 101 -11.35 -2.34 -0.40
CA ALA A 101 -11.04 -2.67 -1.78
C ALA A 101 -11.83 -3.91 -2.28
N GLU A 102 -11.97 -4.95 -1.46
CA GLU A 102 -12.78 -6.13 -1.79
C GLU A 102 -14.28 -5.82 -1.83
N ARG A 103 -14.76 -4.93 -0.95
CA ARG A 103 -16.14 -4.46 -0.98
C ARG A 103 -16.43 -3.71 -2.27
N GLU A 104 -15.60 -2.74 -2.62
CA GLU A 104 -15.73 -1.96 -3.85
C GLU A 104 -15.58 -2.86 -5.10
N HIS A 105 -14.69 -3.85 -5.08
CA HIS A 105 -14.59 -4.86 -6.13
C HIS A 105 -15.91 -5.62 -6.33
N ARG A 106 -16.61 -6.01 -5.26
CA ARG A 106 -17.91 -6.69 -5.36
C ARG A 106 -19.02 -5.74 -5.82
N ASP A 107 -19.00 -4.49 -5.37
CA ASP A 107 -20.01 -3.48 -5.75
C ASP A 107 -19.90 -3.07 -7.23
N LEU A 108 -18.72 -3.23 -7.85
CA LEU A 108 -18.48 -2.99 -9.28
C LEU A 108 -18.84 -4.20 -10.17
N ARG A 109 -19.30 -5.31 -9.59
CA ARG A 109 -19.69 -6.50 -10.35
C ARG A 109 -20.88 -6.21 -11.26
N PRO A 110 -20.83 -6.59 -12.55
CA PRO A 110 -21.99 -6.60 -13.42
C PRO A 110 -23.15 -7.42 -12.85
N THR A 111 -24.36 -6.84 -12.81
CA THR A 111 -25.59 -7.56 -12.45
C THR A 111 -25.98 -8.52 -13.56
N GLU A 112 -26.06 -9.81 -13.24
CA GLU A 112 -26.46 -10.85 -14.19
C GLU A 112 -27.87 -10.57 -14.75
N PRO A 113 -28.08 -10.66 -16.07
CA PRO A 113 -29.36 -10.38 -16.68
C PRO A 113 -30.39 -11.45 -16.30
N ASP A 114 -31.64 -11.05 -16.15
CA ASP A 114 -32.75 -12.00 -16.10
C ASP A 114 -32.91 -12.65 -17.48
N ILE A 115 -32.52 -13.92 -17.59
CA ILE A 115 -32.50 -14.65 -18.86
C ILE A 115 -33.86 -14.68 -19.55
N THR A 116 -34.96 -14.70 -18.78
CA THR A 116 -36.31 -14.77 -19.35
C THR A 116 -36.72 -13.47 -20.02
N ALA A 117 -36.25 -12.34 -19.51
CA ALA A 117 -36.48 -11.02 -20.08
C ALA A 117 -35.46 -10.66 -21.17
N SER A 118 -34.26 -11.22 -21.09
CA SER A 118 -33.13 -10.91 -21.98
C SER A 118 -33.04 -11.77 -23.23
N LEU A 119 -33.73 -12.91 -23.30
CA LEU A 119 -33.73 -13.77 -24.48
C LEU A 119 -34.79 -13.29 -25.49
N THR A 120 -34.35 -12.81 -26.64
CA THR A 120 -35.22 -12.38 -27.75
C THR A 120 -35.08 -13.29 -28.95
N THR A 121 -36.15 -13.41 -29.73
CA THR A 121 -36.12 -14.08 -31.05
C THR A 121 -36.31 -13.04 -32.14
N ALA A 122 -35.58 -13.18 -33.24
CA ALA A 122 -35.79 -12.35 -34.43
C ALA A 122 -35.66 -13.19 -35.69
N THR A 123 -36.56 -12.96 -36.65
CA THR A 123 -36.51 -13.63 -37.95
C THR A 123 -35.38 -13.05 -38.78
N ASN A 124 -34.48 -13.91 -39.22
CA ASN A 124 -33.39 -13.55 -40.11
C ASN A 124 -33.95 -13.18 -41.50
N PRO A 125 -33.76 -11.94 -41.98
CA PRO A 125 -34.36 -11.49 -43.23
C PRO A 125 -33.80 -12.21 -44.48
N ARG A 126 -32.61 -12.83 -44.40
CA ARG A 126 -32.03 -13.57 -45.53
C ARG A 126 -32.52 -15.02 -45.61
N GLY A 127 -32.79 -15.65 -44.47
CA GLY A 127 -33.11 -17.08 -44.39
C GLY A 127 -34.56 -17.39 -44.01
N GLY A 128 -35.31 -16.41 -43.50
CA GLY A 128 -36.69 -16.61 -43.03
C GLY A 128 -36.79 -17.45 -41.75
N HIS A 129 -35.67 -17.73 -41.10
CA HIS A 129 -35.64 -18.54 -39.89
C HIS A 129 -35.48 -17.70 -38.62
N GLU A 130 -35.92 -18.22 -37.48
CA GLU A 130 -35.79 -17.55 -36.18
C GLU A 130 -34.42 -17.78 -35.57
N ASP A 131 -33.69 -16.69 -35.31
CA ASP A 131 -32.43 -16.70 -34.57
C ASP A 131 -32.69 -16.20 -33.14
N ARG A 132 -31.98 -16.78 -32.16
CA ARG A 132 -32.06 -16.39 -30.74
C ARG A 132 -30.96 -15.41 -30.37
N PHE A 133 -31.30 -14.38 -29.61
CA PHE A 133 -30.38 -13.35 -29.15
C PHE A 133 -30.47 -13.17 -27.64
N LEU A 134 -29.32 -13.02 -27.00
CA LEU A 134 -29.22 -12.55 -25.62
C LEU A 134 -28.98 -11.04 -25.64
N GLU A 135 -29.89 -10.29 -25.03
CA GLU A 135 -29.83 -8.83 -24.93
C GLU A 135 -29.70 -8.39 -23.47
N PHE A 136 -28.65 -7.63 -23.15
CA PHE A 136 -28.43 -7.12 -21.79
C PHE A 136 -27.78 -5.73 -21.81
N VAL A 137 -27.88 -5.02 -20.69
CA VAL A 137 -27.30 -3.69 -20.51
C VAL A 137 -26.37 -3.74 -19.30
N LEU A 138 -25.13 -3.28 -19.47
CA LEU A 138 -24.18 -3.17 -18.38
C LEU A 138 -24.29 -1.78 -17.73
N PRO A 139 -24.20 -1.67 -16.39
CA PRO A 139 -24.30 -0.38 -15.71
C PRO A 139 -23.10 0.53 -15.97
N ARG A 140 -21.96 -0.03 -16.38
CA ARG A 140 -20.69 0.64 -16.65
C ARG A 140 -20.03 0.05 -17.88
N THR A 141 -18.97 0.69 -18.35
CA THR A 141 -18.13 0.13 -19.42
C THR A 141 -17.32 -1.06 -18.90
N TYR A 142 -17.30 -2.17 -19.64
CA TYR A 142 -16.43 -3.31 -19.35
C TYR A 142 -15.75 -3.78 -20.63
N ARG A 143 -14.56 -4.35 -20.50
CA ARG A 143 -14.03 -5.26 -21.50
C ARG A 143 -14.69 -6.62 -21.31
N ILE A 144 -15.13 -7.22 -22.40
CA ILE A 144 -15.88 -8.47 -22.37
C ILE A 144 -15.31 -9.50 -23.34
N SER A 145 -15.33 -10.76 -22.90
CA SER A 145 -15.06 -11.93 -23.74
C SER A 145 -16.03 -13.02 -23.36
N GLY A 146 -16.50 -13.81 -24.31
CA GLY A 146 -17.52 -14.80 -24.02
C GLY A 146 -17.42 -16.03 -24.89
N ASP A 147 -17.89 -17.14 -24.34
CA ASP A 147 -17.97 -18.43 -25.01
C ASP A 147 -19.42 -18.91 -24.97
N ALA A 148 -19.94 -19.37 -26.11
CA ALA A 148 -21.13 -20.20 -26.18
C ALA A 148 -20.75 -21.65 -25.89
N ILE A 149 -21.60 -22.34 -25.14
CA ILE A 149 -21.42 -23.72 -24.74
C ILE A 149 -22.51 -24.56 -25.40
N THR A 150 -22.11 -25.59 -26.14
CA THR A 150 -23.00 -26.45 -26.91
C THR A 150 -22.52 -27.90 -26.81
N GLY A 151 -23.31 -28.77 -26.18
CA GLY A 151 -22.98 -30.18 -25.95
C GLY A 151 -21.62 -30.38 -25.27
N GLY A 152 -21.22 -29.46 -24.39
CA GLY A 152 -19.91 -29.45 -23.72
C GLY A 152 -18.75 -28.88 -24.54
N SER A 153 -18.97 -28.52 -25.80
CA SER A 153 -18.00 -27.78 -26.62
C SER A 153 -18.11 -26.27 -26.40
N ARG A 154 -17.01 -25.53 -26.56
CA ARG A 154 -16.98 -24.07 -26.42
C ARG A 154 -16.65 -23.40 -27.75
N SER A 155 -17.36 -22.33 -28.08
CA SER A 155 -17.08 -21.47 -29.23
C SER A 155 -17.16 -19.99 -28.85
N PRO A 156 -16.25 -19.13 -29.32
CA PRO A 156 -16.26 -17.72 -28.94
C PRO A 156 -17.52 -17.01 -29.44
N LEU A 157 -18.09 -16.15 -28.60
CA LEU A 157 -19.18 -15.26 -28.95
C LEU A 157 -18.68 -14.07 -29.76
N SER A 158 -19.53 -13.60 -30.67
CA SER A 158 -19.22 -12.45 -31.53
C SER A 158 -19.85 -11.18 -30.98
N PHE A 159 -19.08 -10.40 -30.22
CA PHE A 159 -19.44 -9.04 -29.81
C PHE A 159 -18.20 -8.14 -29.75
N SER A 160 -18.42 -6.83 -29.62
CA SER A 160 -17.32 -5.86 -29.42
C SER A 160 -16.52 -6.22 -28.16
N PRO A 161 -15.17 -6.18 -28.19
CA PRO A 161 -14.33 -6.48 -27.02
C PRO A 161 -14.54 -5.50 -25.88
N VAL A 162 -15.09 -4.31 -26.17
CA VAL A 162 -15.51 -3.32 -25.18
C VAL A 162 -17.02 -3.11 -25.28
N ALA A 163 -17.69 -3.26 -24.15
CA ALA A 163 -19.10 -2.96 -23.98
C ALA A 163 -19.26 -1.67 -23.17
N GLU A 164 -19.77 -0.62 -23.80
CA GLU A 164 -20.01 0.67 -23.13
C GLU A 164 -21.22 0.60 -22.19
N GLY A 165 -21.10 1.24 -21.02
CA GLY A 165 -22.18 1.31 -20.04
C GLY A 165 -23.44 1.97 -20.58
N GLY A 166 -24.60 1.44 -20.19
CA GLY A 166 -25.92 1.94 -20.58
C GLY A 166 -26.34 1.60 -22.02
N LYS A 167 -25.49 0.92 -22.81
CA LYS A 167 -25.86 0.45 -24.15
C LYS A 167 -26.34 -1.00 -24.13
N THR A 168 -27.35 -1.29 -24.95
CA THR A 168 -27.81 -2.66 -25.17
C THR A 168 -26.77 -3.44 -25.97
N ILE A 169 -26.31 -4.54 -25.39
CA ILE A 169 -25.45 -5.52 -26.04
C ILE A 169 -26.35 -6.62 -26.54
N LYS A 170 -26.26 -6.93 -27.84
CA LYS A 170 -27.04 -7.97 -28.49
C LYS A 170 -26.10 -9.05 -29.00
N VAL A 171 -26.24 -10.25 -28.45
CA VAL A 171 -25.40 -11.41 -28.77
C VAL A 171 -26.24 -12.46 -29.46
N GLN A 172 -25.85 -12.88 -30.68
CA GLN A 172 -26.50 -14.00 -31.34
C GLN A 172 -26.06 -15.31 -30.67
N LEU A 173 -27.02 -16.11 -30.19
CA LEU A 173 -26.75 -17.41 -29.56
C LEU A 173 -26.76 -18.51 -30.62
N ASP A 174 -27.87 -18.63 -31.34
CA ASP A 174 -28.09 -19.70 -32.31
C ASP A 174 -28.41 -19.17 -33.68
N LYS A 175 -27.97 -19.95 -34.66
CA LYS A 175 -28.58 -19.94 -35.99
C LYS A 175 -29.66 -21.01 -35.99
N SER A 176 -30.81 -20.64 -36.51
CA SER A 176 -31.94 -21.54 -36.83
C SER A 176 -31.60 -22.95 -37.35
N VAL A 177 -30.52 -23.09 -38.13
CA VAL A 177 -30.02 -24.37 -38.64
C VAL A 177 -28.64 -24.61 -38.05
N GLY A 178 -28.61 -25.11 -36.82
CA GLY A 178 -27.37 -25.31 -36.08
C GLY A 178 -27.60 -26.00 -34.73
N PRO A 179 -26.51 -26.44 -34.07
CA PRO A 179 -26.61 -26.98 -32.73
C PRO A 179 -26.98 -25.84 -31.76
N ARG A 180 -27.84 -26.13 -30.79
CA ARG A 180 -28.34 -25.13 -29.85
C ARG A 180 -27.31 -24.84 -28.77
N VAL A 181 -27.19 -23.57 -28.40
CA VAL A 181 -26.41 -23.12 -27.25
C VAL A 181 -27.18 -23.48 -25.98
N ASP A 182 -26.49 -24.23 -25.11
CA ASP A 182 -26.98 -24.67 -23.81
C ASP A 182 -26.70 -23.62 -22.74
N ALA A 183 -25.55 -22.94 -22.84
CA ALA A 183 -25.15 -21.92 -21.90
C ALA A 183 -24.20 -20.90 -22.52
N VAL A 184 -24.08 -19.75 -21.87
CA VAL A 184 -23.14 -18.69 -22.22
C VAL A 184 -22.26 -18.39 -21.03
N HIS A 185 -20.95 -18.37 -21.25
CA HIS A 185 -19.97 -17.94 -20.25
C HIS A 185 -19.38 -16.59 -20.65
N ILE A 186 -19.72 -15.52 -19.93
CA ILE A 186 -19.23 -14.16 -20.19
C ILE A 186 -18.23 -13.77 -19.10
N ARG A 187 -17.11 -13.20 -19.51
CA ARG A 187 -16.00 -12.75 -18.65
C ARG A 187 -15.86 -11.24 -18.78
N PHE A 188 -15.54 -10.60 -17.66
CA PHE A 188 -15.51 -9.14 -17.54
C PHE A 188 -14.19 -8.66 -16.95
N TRP A 189 -13.65 -7.59 -17.54
CA TRP A 189 -12.53 -6.83 -17.01
C TRP A 189 -12.88 -5.33 -16.97
N PRO A 190 -12.24 -4.55 -16.07
CA PRO A 190 -12.33 -3.10 -16.11
C PRO A 190 -11.82 -2.53 -17.45
N PRO A 191 -12.27 -1.34 -17.86
CA PRO A 191 -11.74 -0.69 -19.04
C PRO A 191 -10.28 -0.27 -18.81
N VAL A 192 -9.48 -0.28 -19.87
CA VAL A 192 -8.10 0.22 -19.86
C VAL A 192 -8.01 1.60 -20.51
N PRO A 193 -6.95 2.40 -20.24
CA PRO A 193 -6.75 3.67 -20.92
C PRO A 193 -6.75 3.52 -22.44
N GLY A 194 -7.71 4.16 -23.12
CA GLY A 194 -7.88 4.09 -24.57
C GLY A 194 -9.18 3.42 -25.01
N ASP A 195 -9.81 2.63 -24.13
CA ASP A 195 -11.13 2.05 -24.39
C ASP A 195 -12.21 3.15 -24.52
N PRO A 196 -13.24 2.94 -25.37
CA PRO A 196 -14.39 3.84 -25.45
C PRO A 196 -15.28 3.76 -24.20
N GLY A 197 -16.01 4.84 -23.90
CA GLY A 197 -17.03 4.87 -22.84
C GLY A 197 -16.54 5.43 -21.49
N GLU A 198 -17.25 5.08 -20.41
CA GLU A 198 -16.91 5.45 -19.04
C GLU A 198 -15.53 4.89 -18.63
N ARG A 199 -14.73 5.73 -17.97
CA ARG A 199 -13.46 5.31 -17.36
C ARG A 199 -13.65 5.09 -15.87
N TRP A 200 -13.23 3.93 -15.41
CA TRP A 200 -13.16 3.59 -13.99
C TRP A 200 -12.09 2.52 -13.78
N HIS A 201 -11.73 2.27 -12.52
CA HIS A 201 -10.71 1.30 -12.14
C HIS A 201 -11.21 0.42 -11.00
N CYS A 202 -10.78 -0.83 -10.97
CA CYS A 202 -11.11 -1.77 -9.92
C CYS A 202 -9.97 -1.80 -8.88
N PRO A 203 -10.23 -1.57 -7.59
CA PRO A 203 -9.18 -1.41 -6.57
C PRO A 203 -8.50 -2.73 -6.17
N CYS A 204 -8.78 -3.83 -6.84
CA CYS A 204 -8.24 -5.16 -6.48
C CYS A 204 -6.84 -5.42 -7.07
N ASP A 205 -6.23 -4.44 -7.73
CA ASP A 205 -4.89 -4.51 -8.36
C ASP A 205 -4.65 -5.66 -9.36
N ARG A 206 -5.71 -6.41 -9.72
CA ARG A 206 -5.68 -7.46 -10.73
C ARG A 206 -5.51 -6.87 -12.13
N ASP A 207 -4.92 -7.66 -13.02
CA ASP A 207 -4.68 -7.27 -14.40
C ASP A 207 -6.01 -7.01 -15.13
N ALA A 208 -6.16 -5.79 -15.67
CA ALA A 208 -7.33 -5.38 -16.44
C ALA A 208 -7.27 -5.84 -17.92
N THR A 209 -6.22 -6.56 -18.32
CA THR A 209 -6.10 -7.11 -19.67
C THR A 209 -6.71 -8.50 -19.79
N GLU A 210 -7.27 -8.79 -20.97
CA GLU A 210 -7.87 -10.10 -21.29
C GLU A 210 -6.89 -11.29 -21.20
N GLY A 211 -5.57 -11.03 -21.11
CA GLY A 211 -4.57 -12.07 -20.89
C GLY A 211 -4.50 -12.57 -19.44
N GLY A 212 -5.07 -11.82 -18.49
CA GLY A 212 -5.16 -12.19 -17.07
C GLY A 212 -6.50 -12.83 -16.70
N ASP A 213 -6.63 -13.23 -15.43
CA ASP A 213 -7.87 -13.77 -14.89
C ASP A 213 -9.00 -12.72 -14.93
N PRO A 214 -10.23 -13.10 -15.32
CA PRO A 214 -11.34 -12.17 -15.35
C PRO A 214 -11.68 -11.67 -13.94
N HIS A 215 -12.12 -10.41 -13.87
CA HIS A 215 -12.56 -9.83 -12.60
C HIS A 215 -13.85 -10.47 -12.12
N TRP A 216 -14.78 -10.67 -13.06
CA TRP A 216 -16.05 -11.34 -12.84
C TRP A 216 -16.39 -12.22 -14.03
N SER A 217 -17.28 -13.18 -13.79
CA SER A 217 -17.87 -13.99 -14.84
C SER A 217 -19.36 -14.23 -14.57
N TRP A 218 -20.09 -14.46 -15.65
CA TRP A 218 -21.45 -14.99 -15.65
C TRP A 218 -21.46 -16.33 -16.36
N TYR A 219 -22.23 -17.26 -15.83
CA TYR A 219 -22.54 -18.51 -16.49
C TYR A 219 -24.06 -18.60 -16.59
N ILE A 220 -24.58 -18.32 -17.78
CA ILE A 220 -26.01 -18.17 -18.02
C ILE A 220 -26.50 -19.39 -18.78
N GLU A 221 -27.33 -20.21 -18.14
CA GLU A 221 -28.01 -21.32 -18.81
C GLU A 221 -29.08 -20.77 -19.75
N VAL A 222 -29.08 -21.24 -21.00
CA VAL A 222 -30.03 -20.82 -22.03
C VAL A 222 -31.19 -21.83 -22.02
N PRO A 223 -32.41 -21.42 -21.64
CA PRO A 223 -33.53 -22.36 -21.61
C PRO A 223 -33.81 -22.91 -23.00
N GLU A 224 -34.24 -24.16 -23.05
CA GLU A 224 -34.80 -24.70 -24.28
C GLU A 224 -36.04 -23.88 -24.67
N PRO A 225 -36.27 -23.62 -25.97
CA PRO A 225 -37.53 -23.06 -26.40
C PRO A 225 -38.62 -24.05 -25.99
N HIS A 226 -39.42 -23.68 -24.99
CA HIS A 226 -40.63 -24.43 -24.70
C HIS A 226 -41.47 -24.39 -25.97
N GLU A 227 -41.76 -25.56 -26.56
CA GLU A 227 -42.78 -25.67 -27.59
C GLU A 227 -44.07 -25.12 -26.97
N VAL A 228 -44.39 -23.87 -27.28
CA VAL A 228 -45.72 -23.33 -27.01
C VAL A 228 -46.63 -24.15 -27.91
N TRP A 229 -47.24 -25.19 -27.35
CA TRP A 229 -48.30 -25.93 -27.98
C TRP A 229 -49.45 -24.95 -28.19
N VAL A 230 -49.47 -24.28 -29.34
CA VAL A 230 -50.61 -23.51 -29.78
C VAL A 230 -51.71 -24.52 -30.06
N PHE A 231 -52.55 -24.78 -29.06
CA PHE A 231 -53.83 -25.45 -29.27
C PHE A 231 -54.65 -24.57 -30.21
N ARG A 232 -54.59 -24.86 -31.51
CA ARG A 232 -55.53 -24.33 -32.48
C ARG A 232 -56.90 -24.91 -32.14
N ALA A 233 -57.79 -24.05 -31.65
CA ALA A 233 -59.22 -24.32 -31.53
C ALA A 233 -59.87 -24.32 -32.92
#